data_AF-A0A968A1S5-F1
#
_entry.id   AF-A0A968A1S5-F1
#
_cell.length_a   1.000
_cell.length_b   1.000
_cell.length_c   1.000
_cell.angle_alpha   90.00
_cell.angle_beta   90.00
_cell.angle_gamma   90.00
#
_symmetry.space_group_name_H-M   'P 1'
#
loop_
_entity.id
_entity.type
_entity.pdbx_description
1 polymer ?
#
loop_
_entity_poly.entity_id
_entity_poly.type
_entity_poly.pdbx_seq_one_letter_code
_entity_poly.pdbx_strand_id
1 'polypeptide(L)'
;MQKDETGQNQVSQEREFERIIIPSIKVNAKVISKPYSELTWDLSNLEQNVASLKDVPTQTTDNNLIFAGHVTVYDGSHGPFRYLFRLVPGD
;
A
#
# COMPACT_ATOMS: atom_id res chain seq x y z
N MET A 1 0.20 -29.88 4.75
CA MET A 1 1.24 -29.41 5.69
C MET A 1 2.51 -30.17 5.38
N GLN A 2 3.41 -29.56 4.61
CA GLN A 2 4.75 -30.11 4.39
C GLN A 2 5.71 -29.30 5.25
N LYS A 3 6.50 -30.00 6.05
CA LYS A 3 7.50 -29.46 6.97
C LYS A 3 8.87 -29.70 6.34
N ASP A 4 9.73 -28.69 6.40
CA ASP A 4 11.12 -28.78 6.01
C ASP A 4 11.95 -28.85 7.30
N GLU A 5 13.02 -29.64 7.33
CA GLU A 5 13.79 -30.03 8.53
C GLU A 5 14.76 -28.96 9.07
N THR A 6 14.49 -27.69 8.78
CA THR A 6 15.18 -26.56 9.41
C THR A 6 14.09 -25.59 9.79
N GLY A 7 13.91 -25.35 11.10
CA GLY A 7 12.81 -24.57 11.68
C GLY A 7 12.79 -23.07 11.33
N GLN A 8 12.95 -22.72 10.07
CA GLN A 8 12.64 -21.41 9.53
C GLN A 8 11.32 -21.52 8.78
N ASN A 9 10.31 -20.82 9.30
CA ASN A 9 9.05 -20.61 8.61
C ASN A 9 9.36 -20.12 7.19
N GLN A 10 8.85 -20.83 6.19
CA GLN A 10 8.81 -20.32 4.83
C GLN A 10 8.02 -19.02 4.85
N VAL A 11 8.72 -17.89 4.96
CA VAL A 11 8.18 -16.59 4.60
C VAL A 11 8.05 -16.69 3.09
N SER A 12 6.86 -17.05 2.63
CA SER A 12 6.47 -16.84 1.24
C SER A 12 6.94 -15.43 0.88
N GLN A 13 7.87 -15.32 -0.07
CA GLN A 13 8.41 -14.06 -0.57
C GLN A 13 7.24 -13.30 -1.21
N GLU A 14 6.43 -12.68 -0.37
CA GLU A 14 5.28 -11.90 -0.78
C GLU A 14 5.84 -10.69 -1.51
N ARG A 15 5.45 -10.49 -2.77
CA ARG A 15 5.97 -9.40 -3.58
C ARG A 15 5.65 -8.08 -2.88
N GLU A 16 6.67 -7.48 -2.28
CA GLU A 16 6.56 -6.14 -1.72
C GLU A 16 6.66 -5.13 -2.86
N PHE A 17 5.62 -4.31 -3.01
CA PHE A 17 5.67 -3.16 -3.89
C PHE A 17 6.54 -2.11 -3.22
N GLU A 18 7.58 -1.65 -3.90
CA GLU A 18 8.48 -0.64 -3.35
C GLU A 18 7.98 0.78 -3.62
N ARG A 19 7.32 0.99 -4.76
CA ARG A 19 6.88 2.32 -5.24
C ARG A 19 5.60 2.25 -6.05
N ILE A 20 4.87 3.36 -6.03
CA ILE A 20 3.78 3.64 -6.97
C ILE A 20 4.15 4.84 -7.83
N ILE A 21 4.01 4.68 -9.14
CA ILE A 21 4.34 5.70 -10.13
C ILE A 21 3.10 5.91 -11.01
N ILE A 22 2.59 7.14 -11.04
CA ILE A 22 1.48 7.53 -11.93
C ILE A 22 1.91 8.80 -12.67
N PRO A 23 2.51 8.67 -13.88
CA PRO A 23 3.18 9.77 -14.55
C PRO A 23 2.27 10.95 -14.88
N SER A 24 1.03 10.69 -15.31
CA SER A 24 0.05 11.71 -15.74
C SER A 24 -0.25 12.75 -14.66
N ILE A 25 -0.15 12.34 -13.38
CA ILE A 25 -0.37 13.20 -12.21
C ILE A 25 0.90 13.37 -11.35
N LYS A 26 2.07 13.03 -11.89
CA LYS A 26 3.39 13.18 -11.25
C LYS A 26 3.52 12.50 -9.89
N VAL A 27 2.87 11.35 -9.71
CA VAL A 27 3.04 10.52 -8.51
C VAL A 27 4.30 9.68 -8.66
N ASN A 28 5.16 9.75 -7.65
CA ASN A 28 6.30 8.85 -7.47
C ASN A 28 6.53 8.67 -5.97
N ALA A 29 5.75 7.79 -5.35
CA ALA A 29 5.73 7.62 -3.90
C ALA A 29 6.28 6.25 -3.50
N LYS A 30 6.96 6.20 -2.35
CA LYS A 30 7.36 4.93 -1.74
C LYS A 30 6.12 4.23 -1.17
N VAL A 31 6.05 2.92 -1.34
CA VAL A 31 5.01 2.08 -0.74
C VAL A 31 5.52 1.51 0.58
N ILE A 32 4.66 1.53 1.60
CA ILE A 32 4.91 0.92 2.91
C ILE A 32 3.80 -0.06 3.23
N SER A 33 4.14 -1.25 3.72
CA SER A 33 3.13 -2.23 4.13
C SER A 33 2.48 -1.79 5.44
N LYS A 34 1.14 -1.79 5.50
CA LYS A 34 0.38 -1.57 6.72
C LYS A 34 -0.53 -2.79 6.95
N PRO A 35 -0.25 -3.63 7.96
CA PRO A 35 -1.12 -4.75 8.28
C PRO A 35 -2.43 -4.24 8.90
N TYR A 36 -3.51 -4.99 8.68
CA TYR A 36 -4.78 -4.74 9.36
C TYR A 36 -4.65 -5.17 10.83
N SER A 37 -4.90 -4.27 11.77
CA SER A 37 -4.82 -4.54 13.22
C SER A 37 -5.95 -3.84 13.96
N GLU A 38 -6.48 -4.44 15.04
CA GLU A 38 -7.43 -3.75 15.93
C GLU A 38 -8.60 -3.09 15.19
N LEU A 39 -9.14 -3.79 14.16
CA LEU A 39 -10.26 -3.37 13.32
C LEU A 39 -9.96 -2.24 12.30
N THR A 40 -8.70 -1.84 12.12
CA THR A 40 -8.35 -0.76 11.16
C THR A 40 -6.92 -0.90 10.61
N TRP A 41 -6.56 -0.02 9.66
CA TRP A 41 -5.18 0.25 9.31
C TRP A 41 -4.73 1.55 9.96
N ASP A 42 -3.55 1.53 10.59
CA ASP A 42 -2.93 2.77 11.05
C ASP A 42 -2.26 3.50 9.87
N LEU A 43 -2.99 4.47 9.32
CA LEU A 43 -2.55 5.39 8.27
C LEU A 43 -2.01 6.71 8.82
N SER A 44 -1.77 6.78 10.13
CA SER A 44 -1.08 7.91 10.74
C SER A 44 0.35 7.98 10.21
N ASN A 45 0.86 9.20 10.03
CA ASN A 45 2.24 9.47 9.67
C ASN A 45 2.72 8.80 8.36
N LEU A 46 1.82 8.59 7.39
CA LEU A 46 2.25 8.19 6.04
C LEU A 46 3.09 9.26 5.35
N GLU A 47 2.89 10.54 5.70
CA GLU A 47 3.55 11.69 5.06
C GLU A 47 3.42 11.59 3.54
N GLN A 48 4.54 11.56 2.81
CA GLN A 48 4.62 11.45 1.36
C GLN A 48 4.58 10.00 0.84
N ASN A 49 4.41 9.02 1.71
CA ASN A 49 4.37 7.60 1.37
C ASN A 49 2.93 7.13 1.11
N VAL A 50 2.82 5.94 0.52
CA VAL A 50 1.57 5.25 0.25
C VAL A 50 1.54 3.93 1.02
N ALA A 51 0.45 3.65 1.72
CA ALA A 51 0.24 2.38 2.39
C ALA A 51 -0.29 1.33 1.41
N SER A 52 0.31 0.15 1.39
CA SER A 52 -0.34 -1.06 0.88
C SER A 52 -1.19 -1.65 1.99
N LEU A 53 -2.50 -1.79 1.74
CA LEU A 53 -3.44 -2.33 2.72
C LEU A 53 -3.55 -3.84 2.51
N LYS A 54 -2.90 -4.60 3.39
CA LYS A 54 -2.89 -6.06 3.36
C LYS A 54 -3.83 -6.67 4.40
N ASP A 55 -4.00 -7.98 4.31
CA ASP A 55 -4.51 -8.84 5.37
C ASP A 55 -5.96 -8.56 5.81
N VAL A 56 -6.82 -8.11 4.90
CA VAL A 56 -8.27 -8.12 5.18
C VAL A 56 -8.74 -9.57 5.18
N PRO A 57 -9.32 -10.08 6.29
CA PRO A 57 -9.72 -11.48 6.40
C PRO A 57 -10.72 -11.96 5.33
N THR A 58 -11.37 -11.04 4.61
CA THR A 58 -12.39 -11.31 3.58
C THR A 58 -11.91 -11.10 2.15
N GLN A 59 -10.71 -10.54 1.94
CA GLN A 59 -10.13 -10.42 0.61
C GLN A 59 -9.21 -11.61 0.36
N THR A 60 -9.67 -12.56 -0.44
CA THR A 60 -8.75 -13.46 -1.14
C THR A 60 -7.78 -12.58 -1.93
N THR A 61 -6.51 -12.63 -1.59
CA THR A 61 -5.42 -11.77 -2.10
C THR A 61 -5.16 -11.87 -3.61
N ASP A 62 -5.99 -12.62 -4.34
CA ASP A 62 -5.67 -13.06 -5.69
C ASP A 62 -6.10 -12.07 -6.79
N ASN A 63 -6.89 -11.03 -6.52
CA ASN A 63 -7.39 -10.15 -7.60
C ASN A 63 -7.25 -8.64 -7.39
N ASN A 64 -7.31 -8.12 -6.16
CA ASN A 64 -7.29 -6.67 -5.92
C ASN A 64 -6.23 -6.28 -4.89
N LEU A 65 -5.52 -5.20 -5.19
CA LEU A 65 -4.58 -4.55 -4.29
C LEU A 65 -5.09 -3.16 -3.96
N ILE A 66 -5.07 -2.80 -2.68
CA ILE A 66 -5.55 -1.50 -2.21
C ILE A 66 -4.36 -0.69 -1.72
N PHE A 67 -4.27 0.55 -2.20
CA PHE A 67 -3.28 1.52 -1.78
C PHE A 67 -3.98 2.75 -1.18
N ALA A 68 -3.46 3.24 -0.05
CA ALA A 68 -3.96 4.44 0.61
C ALA A 68 -2.87 5.50 0.76
N GLY A 69 -3.21 6.76 0.53
CA GLY A 69 -2.27 7.88 0.61
C GLY A 69 -3.01 9.18 0.87
N HIS A 70 -2.34 10.12 1.54
CA HIS A 70 -2.96 11.38 1.92
C HIS A 70 -3.19 12.31 0.73
N VAL A 71 -4.27 13.10 0.82
CA VAL A 71 -4.54 14.23 -0.09
C VAL A 71 -3.75 15.47 0.36
N THR A 72 -3.63 15.66 1.66
CA THR A 72 -2.87 16.74 2.30
C THR A 72 -2.12 16.13 3.47
N VAL A 73 -0.83 16.44 3.63
CA VAL A 73 -0.02 15.93 4.75
C VAL A 73 0.07 16.96 5.88
N TYR A 74 0.68 16.59 7.00
CA TYR A 74 0.64 17.37 8.25
C TYR A 74 1.15 18.82 8.12
N ASP A 75 2.16 19.06 7.28
CA ASP A 75 2.72 20.40 7.03
C ASP A 75 1.85 21.26 6.08
N GLY A 76 0.68 20.75 5.66
CA GLY A 76 -0.24 21.40 4.73
C GLY A 76 0.13 21.25 3.25
N SER A 77 1.26 20.61 2.93
CA SER A 77 1.64 20.33 1.55
C SER A 77 0.77 19.25 0.91
N HIS A 78 0.82 19.17 -0.41
CA HIS A 78 0.10 18.16 -1.16
C HIS A 78 0.64 16.77 -0.83
N GLY A 79 -0.27 15.84 -0.50
CA GLY A 79 0.08 14.43 -0.38
C GLY A 79 0.11 13.73 -1.73
N PRO A 80 0.59 12.48 -1.77
CA PRO A 80 0.81 11.74 -3.00
C PRO A 80 -0.47 11.54 -3.82
N PHE A 81 -1.64 11.45 -3.17
CA PHE A 81 -2.91 11.19 -3.84
C PHE A 81 -3.80 12.43 -3.99
N ARG A 82 -3.24 13.63 -3.80
CA ARG A 82 -3.95 14.92 -4.00
C ARG A 82 -4.70 15.01 -5.32
N TYR A 83 -4.14 14.44 -6.38
CA TYR A 83 -4.60 14.65 -7.76
C TYR A 83 -5.23 13.42 -8.42
N LEU A 84 -5.59 12.37 -7.66
CA LEU A 84 -6.23 11.17 -8.24
C LEU A 84 -7.50 11.49 -9.03
N PHE A 85 -8.25 12.53 -8.65
CA PHE A 85 -9.45 12.99 -9.36
C PHE A 85 -9.20 13.51 -10.78
N ARG A 86 -7.93 13.71 -11.17
CA ARG A 86 -7.53 14.15 -12.52
C ARG A 86 -7.25 12.99 -13.47
N LEU A 87 -7.25 11.76 -12.97
CA LEU A 87 -7.04 10.58 -13.80
C LEU A 87 -8.20 10.38 -14.78
N VAL A 88 -7.87 9.86 -15.95
CA VAL A 88 -8.82 9.50 -16.99
C VAL A 88 -8.69 8.01 -17.34
N PRO A 89 -9.73 7.39 -17.93
CA PRO A 89 -9.60 6.02 -18.41
C PRO A 89 -8.43 5.86 -19.40
N GLY A 90 -7.51 4.95 -19.09
CA GLY A 90 -6.31 4.68 -19.89
C GLY A 90 -5.02 5.27 -19.33
N ASP A 91 -5.07 6.06 -18.25
CA ASP A 91 -3.90 6.44 -17.45
C ASP A 91 -3.26 5.26 -16.69
#